data_AF-A0A829Z8Q2-F1
#
_entry.id   AF-A0A829Z8Q2-F1
#
_cell.length_a   1.000
_cell.length_b   1.000
_cell.length_c   1.000
_cell.angle_alpha   90.00
_cell.angle_beta   90.00
_cell.angle_gamma   90.00
#
_symmetry.space_group_name_H-M   'P 1'
#
loop_
_entity.id
_entity.type
_entity.pdbx_description
1 polymer ?
#
loop_
_entity_poly.entity_id
_entity_poly.type
_entity_poly.pdbx_seq_one_letter_code
_entity_poly.pdbx_strand_id
1 'polypeptide(L)'
;MISYNFGAGKDNRVKETLKYAIIGGTVIATTGFLAVELFPETIIRMFNSEIEVVRLGTKAIRIWFICLPLLGAQIMAANYFQCIGKIKVASILNLLRQVIILIPMILLLSMIIGLDGVFVAVPIADFSAFVITIYLFSKAIKKLSKIVYN
;
A
#
# COMPACT_ATOMS: atom_id res chain seq x y z
N MET A 1 4.23 19.80 -4.60
CA MET A 1 4.66 19.81 -6.02
C MET A 1 3.59 19.30 -6.97
N ILE A 2 3.01 18.10 -6.76
CA ILE A 2 1.93 17.58 -7.63
C ILE A 2 0.70 18.51 -7.61
N SER A 3 0.24 18.93 -6.44
CA SER A 3 -0.87 19.88 -6.28
C SER A 3 -0.62 21.22 -6.97
N TYR A 4 0.60 21.75 -6.90
CA TYR A 4 1.00 22.99 -7.58
C TYR A 4 0.96 22.86 -9.11
N ASN A 5 1.55 21.80 -9.67
CA ASN A 5 1.53 21.55 -11.12
C ASN A 5 0.11 21.32 -11.63
N PHE A 6 -0.75 20.68 -10.84
CA PHE A 6 -2.16 20.48 -11.16
C PHE A 6 -2.93 21.81 -11.13
N GLY A 7 -2.75 22.64 -10.12
CA GLY A 7 -3.35 23.97 -10.05
C GLY A 7 -2.89 24.93 -11.15
N ALA A 8 -1.68 24.72 -11.68
CA ALA A 8 -1.13 25.48 -12.80
C ALA A 8 -1.49 24.91 -14.19
N GLY A 9 -2.34 23.87 -14.28
CA GLY A 9 -2.73 23.24 -15.56
C GLY A 9 -1.59 22.51 -16.30
N LYS A 10 -0.48 22.20 -15.61
CA LYS A 10 0.71 21.58 -16.22
C LYS A 10 0.65 20.06 -16.15
N ASP A 11 -0.31 19.47 -16.86
CA ASP A 11 -0.65 18.03 -16.80
C ASP A 11 0.53 17.10 -17.12
N ASN A 12 1.40 17.46 -18.06
CA ASN A 12 2.60 16.68 -18.36
C ASN A 12 3.55 16.61 -17.15
N ARG A 13 3.74 17.73 -16.45
CA ARG A 13 4.58 17.80 -15.24
C ARG A 13 3.93 17.06 -14.06
N VAL A 14 2.60 17.00 -14.00
CA VAL A 14 1.87 16.18 -13.03
C VAL A 14 2.21 14.71 -13.24
N LYS A 15 2.09 14.19 -14.47
CA LYS A 15 2.41 12.79 -14.79
C LYS A 15 3.87 12.44 -14.51
N GLU A 16 4.79 13.34 -14.85
CA GLU A 16 6.22 13.13 -14.63
C GLU A 16 6.58 13.09 -13.14
N THR A 17 6.11 14.07 -12.35
CA THR A 17 6.32 14.10 -10.89
C THR A 17 5.76 12.84 -10.23
N LEU A 18 4.58 12.41 -10.68
CA LEU A 18 3.89 11.23 -10.18
C LEU A 18 4.62 9.93 -10.53
N LYS A 19 5.21 9.83 -11.73
CA LYS A 19 6.06 8.70 -12.13
C LYS A 19 7.24 8.55 -11.18
N TYR A 20 7.98 9.64 -10.93
CA TYR A 20 9.12 9.60 -10.02
C TYR A 20 8.70 9.30 -8.57
N ALA A 21 7.58 9.85 -8.11
CA ALA A 21 7.03 9.56 -6.79
C ALA A 21 6.69 8.06 -6.64
N ILE A 22 6.02 7.46 -7.62
CA ILE A 22 5.69 6.03 -7.63
C ILE A 22 6.97 5.19 -7.64
N ILE A 23 7.92 5.48 -8.52
CA ILE A 23 9.19 4.73 -8.60
C ILE A 23 9.94 4.82 -7.26
N GLY A 24 10.13 6.02 -6.72
CA GLY A 24 10.81 6.22 -5.44
C GLY A 24 10.11 5.52 -4.29
N GLY A 25 8.78 5.64 -4.20
CA GLY A 25 7.97 4.97 -3.18
C GLY A 25 8.07 3.45 -3.27
N THR A 26 8.00 2.89 -4.48
CA THR A 26 8.16 1.45 -4.71
C THR A 26 9.57 0.99 -4.35
N VAL A 27 10.63 1.69 -4.75
CA VAL A 27 12.01 1.33 -4.41
C VAL A 27 12.22 1.29 -2.90
N ILE A 28 11.74 2.30 -2.16
CA ILE A 28 11.82 2.33 -0.70
C ILE A 28 11.06 1.14 -0.09
N ALA A 29 9.83 0.91 -0.54
CA ALA A 29 8.99 -0.17 -0.01
C ALA A 29 9.59 -1.56 -0.31
N THR A 30 10.12 -1.77 -1.52
CA THR A 30 10.81 -3.00 -1.91
C THR A 30 12.10 -3.20 -1.12
N THR A 31 12.86 -2.12 -0.85
CA THR A 31 14.07 -2.22 -0.02
C THR A 31 13.73 -2.64 1.40
N GLY A 32 12.68 -2.05 1.99
CA GLY A 32 12.16 -2.47 3.29
C GLY A 32 11.67 -3.92 3.30
N PHE A 33 11.00 -4.36 2.23
CA PHE A 33 10.56 -5.74 2.07
C PHE A 33 11.73 -6.72 2.08
N LEU A 34 12.78 -6.43 1.30
CA LEU A 34 13.97 -7.27 1.26
C LEU A 34 14.66 -7.33 2.63
N ALA A 35 14.75 -6.21 3.34
CA ALA A 35 15.34 -6.18 4.69
C ALA A 35 14.58 -7.08 5.67
N VAL A 36 13.24 -7.04 5.63
CA VAL A 36 12.38 -7.87 6.49
C VAL A 36 12.42 -9.34 6.10
N GLU A 37 12.43 -9.66 4.79
CA GLU A 37 12.37 -11.05 4.32
C GLU A 37 13.71 -11.78 4.51
N LEU A 38 14.83 -11.08 4.37
CA LEU A 38 16.17 -11.63 4.54
C LEU A 38 16.55 -11.84 6.01
N PHE A 39 16.12 -10.95 6.92
CA PHE A 39 16.52 -10.99 8.33
C PHE A 39 15.34 -10.93 9.33
N PRO A 40 14.26 -11.71 9.15
CA PRO A 40 13.06 -11.58 9.98
C PRO A 40 13.31 -12.02 11.42
N GLU A 41 14.02 -13.13 11.62
CA GLU A 41 14.34 -13.63 12.96
C GLU A 41 15.24 -12.65 13.72
N THR A 42 16.24 -12.06 13.05
CA THR A 42 17.10 -11.03 13.65
C THR A 42 16.28 -9.84 14.12
N ILE A 43 15.36 -9.35 13.29
CA ILE A 43 14.47 -8.23 13.65
C ILE A 43 13.64 -8.58 14.89
N ILE A 44 13.04 -9.77 14.94
CA ILE A 44 12.20 -10.17 16.08
C ILE A 44 13.03 -10.39 17.35
N ARG A 45 14.24 -10.94 17.23
CA ARG A 45 15.16 -11.16 18.35
C ARG A 45 15.63 -9.88 19.02
N MET A 46 15.60 -8.74 18.33
CA MET A 46 15.88 -7.43 18.93
C MET A 46 14.83 -7.02 19.96
N PHE A 47 13.62 -7.58 19.90
CA PHE A 47 12.52 -7.25 20.80
C PHE A 47 12.23 -8.35 21.83
N ASN A 48 12.40 -9.62 21.46
CA ASN A 48 12.12 -10.74 22.35
C ASN A 48 13.08 -11.92 22.06
N SER A 49 13.57 -12.59 23.11
CA SER A 49 14.47 -13.74 22.99
C SER A 49 13.82 -15.09 23.27
N GLU A 50 12.55 -15.11 23.71
CA GLU A 50 11.79 -16.33 23.97
C GLU A 50 11.51 -17.07 22.66
N ILE A 51 11.87 -18.36 22.61
CA ILE A 51 11.89 -19.15 21.36
C ILE A 51 10.53 -19.20 20.66
N GLU A 52 9.45 -19.36 21.42
CA GLU A 52 8.08 -19.46 20.91
C GLU A 52 7.59 -18.12 20.34
N VAL A 53 7.90 -17.02 21.03
CA VAL A 53 7.56 -15.66 20.58
C VAL A 53 8.36 -15.31 19.32
N VAL A 54 9.66 -15.66 19.29
CA VAL A 54 10.51 -15.44 18.12
C VAL A 54 9.99 -16.20 16.90
N ARG A 55 9.62 -17.48 17.08
CA ARG A 55 9.09 -18.31 16.00
C ARG A 55 7.80 -17.73 15.43
N LEU A 56 6.86 -17.36 16.31
CA LEU A 56 5.59 -16.78 15.92
C LEU A 56 5.77 -15.41 15.24
N GLY A 57 6.56 -14.52 15.85
CA GLY A 57 6.84 -13.19 15.31
C GLY A 57 7.51 -13.25 13.95
N THR A 58 8.46 -14.16 13.75
CA THR A 58 9.16 -14.36 12.46
C THR A 58 8.18 -14.76 11.37
N LYS A 59 7.28 -15.71 11.66
CA LYS A 59 6.22 -16.12 10.74
C LYS A 59 5.27 -14.96 10.43
N ALA A 60 4.85 -14.22 11.47
CA ALA A 60 3.92 -13.12 11.35
C ALA A 60 4.45 -12.02 10.42
N ILE A 61 5.67 -11.53 10.64
CA ILE A 61 6.22 -10.43 9.83
C ILE A 61 6.45 -10.82 8.36
N ARG A 62 6.84 -12.07 8.08
CA ARG A 62 6.97 -12.55 6.70
C ARG A 62 5.63 -12.50 5.95
N ILE A 63 4.57 -13.01 6.59
CA ILE A 63 3.24 -13.01 5.99
C ILE A 63 2.71 -11.57 5.87
N TRP A 64 2.87 -10.77 6.91
CA TRP A 64 2.32 -9.41 6.98
C TRP A 64 2.95 -8.50 5.90
N PHE A 65 4.27 -8.58 5.70
CA PHE A 65 4.98 -7.69 4.79
C PHE A 65 5.10 -8.18 3.34
N ILE A 66 4.51 -9.32 2.98
CA ILE A 66 4.60 -9.87 1.62
C ILE A 66 4.09 -8.92 0.52
N CYS A 67 3.11 -8.07 0.85
CA CYS A 67 2.55 -7.07 -0.08
C CYS A 67 3.27 -5.70 -0.03
N LEU A 68 4.29 -5.54 0.83
CA LEU A 68 4.96 -4.26 1.03
C LEU A 68 5.49 -3.62 -0.27
N PRO A 69 6.08 -4.36 -1.24
CA PRO A 69 6.49 -3.79 -2.53
C PRO A 69 5.35 -3.10 -3.31
N LEU A 70 4.13 -3.62 -3.21
CA LEU A 70 2.95 -3.07 -3.88
C LEU A 70 2.46 -1.78 -3.21
N LEU A 71 2.68 -1.65 -1.89
CA LEU A 71 2.23 -0.51 -1.11
C LEU A 71 2.91 0.80 -1.51
N GLY A 72 4.15 0.77 -2.00
CA GLY A 72 4.84 1.97 -2.48
C GLY A 72 4.05 2.67 -3.61
N ALA A 73 3.63 1.90 -4.61
CA ALA A 73 2.80 2.43 -5.70
C ALA A 73 1.38 2.77 -5.23
N GLN A 74 0.78 1.94 -4.37
CA GLN A 74 -0.55 2.14 -3.81
C GLN A 74 -0.68 3.49 -3.09
N ILE A 75 0.25 3.78 -2.18
CA ILE A 75 0.22 5.00 -1.35
C ILE A 75 0.42 6.24 -2.23
N MET A 76 1.33 6.19 -3.20
CA MET A 76 1.56 7.31 -4.12
C MET A 76 0.34 7.57 -5.01
N ALA A 77 -0.31 6.51 -5.51
CA ALA A 77 -1.54 6.62 -6.29
C ALA A 77 -2.73 7.15 -5.46
N ALA A 78 -2.85 6.75 -4.19
CA ALA A 78 -3.86 7.30 -3.29
C ALA A 78 -3.60 8.78 -2.96
N ASN A 79 -2.34 9.16 -2.72
CA ASN A 79 -1.93 10.54 -2.44
C ASN A 79 -2.17 11.48 -3.63
N TYR A 80 -2.11 10.97 -4.87
CA TYR A 80 -2.49 11.75 -6.04
C TYR A 80 -3.91 12.31 -5.91
N PHE A 81 -4.88 11.51 -5.46
CA PHE A 81 -6.26 11.97 -5.26
C PHE A 81 -6.37 13.09 -4.21
N GLN A 82 -5.55 13.05 -3.15
CA GLN A 82 -5.47 14.15 -2.19
C GLN A 82 -4.93 15.42 -2.85
N CYS A 83 -3.87 15.30 -3.66
CA CYS A 83 -3.23 16.43 -4.32
C CYS A 83 -4.14 17.19 -5.30
N ILE A 84 -5.11 16.49 -5.91
CA ILE A 84 -6.09 17.08 -6.86
C ILE A 84 -7.42 17.45 -6.20
N GLY A 85 -7.47 17.53 -4.86
CA GLY A 85 -8.67 17.93 -4.10
C GLY A 85 -9.73 16.83 -3.92
N LYS A 86 -9.47 15.59 -4.35
CA LYS A 86 -10.38 14.44 -4.19
C LYS A 86 -10.10 13.65 -2.91
N ILE A 87 -10.06 14.35 -1.78
CA ILE A 87 -9.70 13.80 -0.48
C ILE A 87 -10.59 12.61 -0.10
N LYS A 88 -11.90 12.70 -0.34
CA LYS A 88 -12.84 11.59 -0.05
C LYS A 88 -12.44 10.26 -0.71
N VAL A 89 -11.98 10.32 -1.96
CA VAL A 89 -11.53 9.11 -2.69
C VAL A 89 -10.27 8.55 -2.04
N ALA A 90 -9.30 9.40 -1.72
CA ALA A 90 -8.08 8.98 -1.05
C ALA A 90 -8.33 8.38 0.34
N SER A 91 -9.22 8.99 1.13
CA SER A 91 -9.60 8.48 2.44
C SER A 91 -10.26 7.12 2.36
N ILE A 92 -11.19 6.91 1.41
CA ILE A 92 -11.82 5.60 1.19
C ILE A 92 -10.76 4.56 0.80
N LEU A 93 -9.82 4.89 -0.09
CA LEU A 93 -8.74 3.98 -0.49
C LEU A 93 -7.85 3.57 0.69
N ASN A 94 -7.54 4.50 1.59
CA ASN A 94 -6.80 4.19 2.82
C ASN A 94 -7.62 3.36 3.81
N LEU A 95 -8.93 3.65 3.94
CA LEU A 95 -9.83 2.92 4.83
C LEU A 95 -10.11 1.50 4.32
N LEU A 96 -10.10 1.25 3.02
CA LEU A 96 -10.17 -0.11 2.46
C LEU A 96 -9.08 -1.00 3.04
N ARG A 97 -7.86 -0.47 3.07
CA ARG A 97 -6.68 -1.18 3.58
C ARG A 97 -6.71 -1.39 5.09
N GLN A 98 -7.09 -0.35 5.84
CA GLN A 98 -6.93 -0.36 7.30
C GLN A 98 -8.15 -0.88 8.06
N VAL A 99 -9.35 -0.82 7.46
CA VAL A 99 -10.61 -1.03 8.18
C VAL A 99 -11.59 -1.86 7.36
N ILE A 100 -12.03 -1.34 6.20
CA ILE A 100 -13.22 -1.86 5.49
C ILE A 100 -12.98 -3.28 4.97
N ILE A 101 -11.78 -3.61 4.49
CA ILE A 101 -11.45 -4.98 4.07
C ILE A 101 -10.76 -5.73 5.22
N LEU A 102 -9.84 -5.07 5.92
CA LEU A 102 -9.01 -5.72 6.92
C LEU A 102 -9.82 -6.32 8.08
N ILE A 103 -10.72 -5.54 8.70
CA ILE A 103 -11.47 -6.02 9.87
C ILE A 103 -12.35 -7.23 9.52
N PRO A 104 -13.16 -7.19 8.45
CA PRO A 104 -13.91 -8.38 8.04
C PRO A 104 -13.03 -9.58 7.73
N MET A 105 -11.89 -9.38 7.05
CA MET A 105 -10.97 -10.47 6.72
C MET A 105 -10.33 -11.07 7.98
N ILE A 106 -9.95 -10.26 8.97
CA ILE A 106 -9.44 -10.75 10.26
C ILE A 106 -10.51 -11.62 10.93
N LEU A 107 -11.74 -11.13 11.05
CA LEU A 107 -12.81 -11.88 11.71
C LEU A 107 -13.10 -13.20 10.98
N LEU A 108 -13.24 -13.16 9.66
CA LEU A 108 -13.55 -14.34 8.85
C LEU A 108 -12.41 -15.37 8.87
N LEU A 109 -11.17 -14.95 8.62
CA LEU A 109 -10.04 -15.88 8.54
C LEU A 109 -9.62 -16.39 9.91
N SER A 110 -9.73 -15.58 10.97
CA SER A 110 -9.40 -16.05 12.32
C SER A 110 -10.35 -17.15 12.81
N MET A 111 -11.61 -17.14 12.36
CA MET A 111 -12.55 -18.23 12.65
C MET A 111 -12.22 -19.54 11.90
N ILE A 112 -11.56 -19.48 10.74
CA ILE A 112 -11.29 -20.66 9.89
C ILE A 112 -9.92 -21.27 10.20
N ILE A 113 -8.89 -20.43 10.32
CA ILE A 113 -7.48 -20.85 10.47
C ILE A 113 -6.81 -20.28 11.73
N GLY A 114 -7.59 -19.77 12.68
CA GLY A 114 -7.08 -19.29 13.97
C GLY A 114 -6.15 -18.08 13.83
N LEU A 115 -5.06 -18.08 14.59
CA LEU A 115 -4.12 -16.96 14.63
C LEU A 115 -3.48 -16.65 13.27
N ASP A 116 -3.23 -17.67 12.44
CA ASP A 116 -2.68 -17.47 11.09
C ASP A 116 -3.61 -16.63 10.21
N GLY A 117 -4.92 -16.71 10.45
CA GLY A 117 -5.91 -15.90 9.74
C GLY A 117 -5.77 -14.42 9.99
N VAL A 118 -5.31 -14.03 11.18
CA VAL A 118 -5.03 -12.63 11.52
C VAL A 118 -3.87 -12.10 10.67
N PHE A 119 -2.81 -12.90 10.50
CA PHE A 119 -1.64 -12.49 9.71
C PHE A 119 -1.97 -12.45 8.21
N VAL A 120 -2.70 -13.44 7.70
CA VAL A 120 -3.06 -13.55 6.27
C VAL A 120 -4.11 -12.52 5.85
N ALA A 121 -4.95 -12.04 6.78
CA ALA A 121 -5.93 -11.00 6.48
C ALA A 121 -5.28 -9.70 5.97
N VAL A 122 -4.08 -9.36 6.46
CA VAL A 122 -3.40 -8.13 6.06
C VAL A 122 -2.97 -8.11 4.59
N PRO A 123 -2.20 -9.07 4.07
CA PRO A 123 -1.84 -9.08 2.66
C PRO A 123 -3.06 -9.18 1.74
N ILE A 124 -4.13 -9.85 2.16
CA ILE A 124 -5.39 -9.85 1.41
C ILE A 124 -5.99 -8.44 1.32
N ALA A 125 -6.06 -7.73 2.44
CA ALA A 125 -6.55 -6.35 2.48
C ALA A 125 -5.66 -5.39 1.66
N ASP A 126 -4.34 -5.52 1.81
CA ASP A 126 -3.35 -4.72 1.08
C ASP A 126 -3.45 -4.94 -0.43
N PHE A 127 -3.50 -6.21 -0.87
CA PHE A 127 -3.62 -6.55 -2.28
C PHE A 127 -4.95 -6.06 -2.87
N SER A 128 -6.06 -6.27 -2.16
CA SER A 128 -7.38 -5.81 -2.61
C SER A 128 -7.43 -4.29 -2.73
N ALA A 129 -6.90 -3.56 -1.74
CA ALA A 129 -6.82 -2.11 -1.76
C ALA A 129 -5.90 -1.60 -2.87
N PHE A 130 -4.79 -2.28 -3.15
CA PHE A 130 -3.89 -1.98 -4.27
C PHE A 130 -4.61 -2.10 -5.61
N VAL A 131 -5.30 -3.21 -5.87
CA VAL A 131 -6.04 -3.42 -7.12
C VAL A 131 -7.08 -2.32 -7.34
N ILE A 132 -7.87 -1.99 -6.32
CA ILE A 132 -8.88 -0.92 -6.38
C ILE A 132 -8.23 0.45 -6.64
N THR A 133 -7.12 0.74 -5.93
CA THR A 133 -6.38 1.98 -6.08
C THR A 133 -5.85 2.14 -7.50
N ILE A 134 -5.18 1.12 -8.05
CA ILE A 134 -4.61 1.16 -9.39
C ILE A 134 -5.69 1.28 -10.46
N TYR A 135 -6.84 0.62 -10.28
CA TYR A 135 -7.97 0.77 -11.18
C TYR A 135 -8.48 2.22 -11.24
N LEU A 136 -8.76 2.82 -10.08
CA LEU A 136 -9.23 4.22 -10.00
C LEU A 136 -8.18 5.20 -10.52
N PHE A 137 -6.92 4.97 -10.16
CA PHE A 137 -5.78 5.76 -10.61
C PHE A 137 -5.63 5.74 -12.13
N SER A 138 -5.69 4.55 -12.74
CA SER A 138 -5.58 4.39 -14.19
C SER A 138 -6.69 5.13 -14.94
N LYS A 139 -7.93 5.09 -14.41
CA LYS A 139 -9.04 5.90 -14.95
C LYS A 139 -8.78 7.41 -14.81
N ALA A 140 -8.25 7.84 -13.66
CA ALA A 140 -7.97 9.25 -13.42
C ALA A 140 -6.88 9.80 -14.36
N ILE A 141 -5.80 9.04 -14.58
CA ILE A 141 -4.71 9.44 -15.49
C ILE A 141 -5.15 9.42 -16.96
N LYS A 142 -5.97 8.45 -17.39
CA LYS A 142 -6.55 8.47 -18.74
C LYS A 142 -7.43 9.70 -18.96
N LYS A 143 -8.25 10.08 -17.97
CA LYS A 143 -9.08 11.28 -18.05
C LYS A 143 -8.23 12.56 -18.14
N LEU A 144 -7.17 12.66 -17.34
CA LEU A 144 -6.21 13.78 -17.42
C LEU A 144 -5.61 13.90 -18.82
N SER A 145 -5.22 12.77 -19.42
CA SER A 145 -4.67 12.77 -20.78
C SER A 145 -5.65 13.22 -21.87
N LYS A 146 -6.96 13.05 -21.67
CA LYS A 146 -7.98 13.40 -22.67
C LYS A 146 -8.29 14.90 -22.70
N ILE A 147 -8.05 15.60 -21.59
CA ILE A 147 -8.21 17.06 -21.49
C ILE A 147 -7.08 17.81 -22.24
N VAL A 148 -5.91 17.18 -22.41
CA VAL A 148 -4.76 17.77 -23.11
C VAL A 148 -4.91 17.74 -24.65
N TYR A 149 -5.81 16.92 -25.20
CA TYR A 149 -6.00 16.74 -26.65
C TYR A 149 -7.31 17.32 -27.19
N ASN A 150 -8.09 18.03 -26.36
CA ASN A 150 -9.25 18.82 -26.75
C ASN A 150 -8.98 20.28 -26.42
#